data_AF-A0A3M3EM79-F1
#
_entry.id   AF-A0A3M3EM79-F1
#
_cell.length_a   1.000
_cell.length_b   1.000
_cell.length_c   1.000
_cell.angle_alpha   90.00
_cell.angle_beta   90.00
_cell.angle_gamma   90.00
#
_symmetry.space_group_name_H-M   'P 1'
#
loop_
_entity.id
_entity.type
_entity.pdbx_description
1 polymer ?
#
loop_
_entity_poly.entity_id
_entity_poly.type
_entity_poly.pdbx_seq_one_letter_code
_entity_poly.pdbx_strand_id
1 'polypeptide(L)'
;MEWSRYGNPEMVDWEGRGYFAYPDAVTMPPKREVGQLPQEDDYFQWLEALRRAKHGDFSLLPGLVELSGGDTHPVNRRLCAELLGDAGPTSTVDTLAARLASEDVGLELTLAWGAVLTRRGKLADMPIVLAAFERVATISDAEILPVHLSGCLETGYELCDHQDYDSLDSYRNAVLNKCAELAGRFGTDQVCVDGGEPLSVIGLAQRILRRLREPCFPFELRRRFECATGIDCSSFYHDRVFRPMQASALLEAFLEDSHASEFESGVRYFFGHRIPD
;
A
#
# COMPACT_ATOMS: atom_id res chain seq x y z
N MET A 1 -34.23 14.29 4.06
CA MET A 1 -33.46 13.59 5.10
C MET A 1 -32.02 13.62 4.62
N GLU A 2 -31.21 14.50 5.20
CA GLU A 2 -29.80 14.73 4.81
C GLU A 2 -28.93 13.55 5.28
N TRP A 3 -28.45 12.75 4.34
CA TRP A 3 -27.52 11.65 4.58
C TRP A 3 -26.09 12.11 4.90
N SER A 4 -25.84 13.43 4.89
CA SER A 4 -24.53 14.06 5.13
C SER A 4 -24.16 14.21 6.61
N ARG A 5 -25.03 13.84 7.54
CA ARG A 5 -24.78 14.00 8.99
C ARG A 5 -24.24 12.74 9.68
N TYR A 6 -24.21 11.60 8.99
CA TYR A 6 -23.70 10.33 9.49
C TYR A 6 -23.08 9.58 8.30
N GLY A 7 -21.83 9.92 7.97
CA GLY A 7 -21.18 9.52 6.73
C GLY A 7 -20.39 8.23 6.89
N ASN A 8 -20.62 7.26 6.02
CA ASN A 8 -19.74 6.11 5.83
C ASN A 8 -18.26 6.55 5.73
N PRO A 9 -17.32 5.70 6.16
CA PRO A 9 -15.90 5.97 6.00
C PRO A 9 -15.59 6.31 4.54
N GLU A 10 -14.96 7.46 4.31
CA GLU A 10 -14.47 7.83 2.98
C GLU A 10 -13.17 7.07 2.71
N MET A 11 -12.97 6.67 1.46
CA MET A 11 -11.70 6.07 1.05
C MET A 11 -10.57 7.09 1.08
N VAL A 12 -9.33 6.62 1.23
CA VAL A 12 -8.15 7.49 1.10
C VAL A 12 -8.07 8.05 -0.33
N ASP A 13 -8.09 9.38 -0.44
CA ASP A 13 -7.94 10.08 -1.72
C ASP A 13 -6.47 10.44 -1.99
N TRP A 14 -5.79 9.57 -2.75
CA TRP A 14 -4.38 9.76 -3.13
C TRP A 14 -4.16 10.85 -4.20
N GLU A 15 -5.20 11.32 -4.87
CA GLU A 15 -5.16 12.51 -5.74
C GLU A 15 -5.54 13.80 -4.98
N GLY A 16 -5.79 13.66 -3.67
CA GLY A 16 -6.02 14.75 -2.74
C GLY A 16 -5.05 14.68 -1.56
N ARG A 17 -5.60 14.68 -0.35
CA ARG A 17 -4.84 14.78 0.90
C ARG A 17 -4.31 13.45 1.44
N GLY A 18 -4.56 12.31 0.80
CA GLY A 18 -4.07 11.01 1.29
C GLY A 18 -4.43 10.79 2.77
N TYR A 19 -3.47 10.32 3.57
CA TYR A 19 -3.68 10.18 5.02
C TYR A 19 -3.75 11.51 5.78
N PHE A 20 -3.33 12.63 5.19
CA PHE A 20 -3.52 13.94 5.79
C PHE A 20 -4.98 14.35 5.85
N ALA A 21 -5.88 13.75 5.06
CA ALA A 21 -7.32 14.04 5.12
C ALA A 21 -7.93 13.74 6.50
N TYR A 22 -7.35 12.77 7.21
CA TYR A 22 -7.87 12.29 8.49
C TYR A 22 -7.31 13.09 9.67
N PRO A 23 -8.16 13.47 10.63
CA PRO A 23 -7.78 14.33 11.74
C PRO A 23 -6.83 13.62 12.72
N ASP A 24 -5.89 14.38 13.29
CA ASP A 24 -5.02 13.87 14.36
C ASP A 24 -5.72 13.82 15.73
N ALA A 25 -6.88 14.50 15.86
CA ALA A 25 -7.71 14.48 17.05
C ALA A 25 -9.01 13.71 16.77
N VAL A 26 -9.14 12.52 17.38
CA VAL A 26 -10.38 11.74 17.36
C VAL A 26 -11.16 12.07 18.63
N THR A 27 -12.31 12.73 18.50
CA THR A 27 -13.25 12.81 19.61
C THR A 27 -14.03 11.50 19.61
N MET A 28 -13.59 10.53 20.42
CA MET A 28 -14.34 9.29 20.60
C MET A 28 -15.76 9.65 21.04
N PRO A 29 -16.81 9.15 20.37
CA PRO A 29 -18.16 9.37 20.84
C PRO A 29 -18.29 8.84 22.28
N PRO A 30 -19.07 9.51 23.15
CA PRO A 30 -19.31 9.01 24.50
C PRO A 30 -19.81 7.56 24.44
N LYS A 31 -19.39 6.75 25.42
CA LYS A 31 -19.66 5.29 25.50
C LYS A 31 -21.07 4.92 25.02
N ARG A 32 -21.10 4.04 24.01
CA ARG A 32 -22.24 3.23 23.51
C ARG A 32 -23.60 3.69 24.00
N GLU A 33 -24.33 4.40 23.15
CA GLU A 33 -25.78 4.31 23.18
C GLU A 33 -26.21 3.00 22.51
N VAL A 34 -27.20 2.33 23.11
CA VAL A 34 -27.78 1.10 22.56
C VAL A 34 -28.43 1.45 21.22
N GLY A 35 -27.78 1.11 20.10
CA GLY A 35 -28.31 1.34 18.75
C GLY A 35 -27.30 1.76 17.67
N GLN A 36 -26.03 2.04 18.00
CA GLN A 36 -25.00 2.34 17.00
C GLN A 36 -24.65 1.12 16.13
N LEU A 37 -24.44 1.36 14.83
CA LEU A 37 -24.11 0.33 13.85
C LEU A 37 -22.66 -0.13 14.01
N PRO A 38 -22.34 -1.43 13.85
CA PRO A 38 -20.98 -1.96 13.97
C PRO A 38 -19.92 -1.24 13.11
N GLN A 39 -20.33 -0.68 11.97
CA GLN A 39 -19.44 -0.01 11.01
C GLN A 39 -18.81 1.30 11.52
N GLU A 40 -19.46 2.01 12.44
CA GLU A 40 -18.90 3.23 13.05
C GLU A 40 -17.73 2.88 13.98
N ASP A 41 -17.89 1.85 14.83
CA ASP A 41 -16.86 1.40 15.77
C ASP A 41 -15.60 0.95 15.04
N ASP A 42 -15.74 0.27 13.90
CA ASP A 42 -14.61 -0.18 13.08
C ASP A 42 -13.80 0.99 12.53
N TYR A 43 -14.49 2.02 12.03
CA TYR A 43 -13.82 3.20 11.49
C TYR A 43 -13.05 3.97 12.57
N PHE A 44 -13.58 4.09 13.78
CA PHE A 44 -12.85 4.71 14.90
C PHE A 44 -11.60 3.91 15.31
N GLN A 45 -11.68 2.58 15.31
CA GLN A 45 -10.51 1.74 15.56
C GLN A 45 -9.43 1.94 14.50
N TRP A 46 -9.82 2.01 13.23
CA TRP A 46 -8.91 2.30 12.13
C TRP A 46 -8.28 3.71 12.25
N LEU A 47 -9.08 4.74 12.58
CA LEU A 47 -8.60 6.11 12.78
C LEU A 47 -7.57 6.20 13.90
N GLU A 48 -7.82 5.54 15.04
CA GLU A 48 -6.89 5.53 16.16
C GLU A 48 -5.60 4.78 15.80
N ALA A 49 -5.68 3.68 15.04
CA ALA A 49 -4.51 2.98 14.53
C ALA A 49 -3.68 3.86 13.58
N LEU A 50 -4.32 4.57 12.64
CA LEU A 50 -3.66 5.53 11.75
C LEU A 50 -2.97 6.64 12.54
N ARG A 51 -3.67 7.26 13.49
CA ARG A 51 -3.15 8.36 14.31
C ARG A 51 -1.89 7.93 15.08
N ARG A 52 -1.92 6.76 15.71
CA ARG A 52 -0.78 6.23 16.45
C ARG A 52 0.39 5.88 15.53
N ALA A 53 0.11 5.26 14.39
CA ALA A 53 1.13 4.92 13.40
C ALA A 53 1.83 6.17 12.86
N LYS A 54 1.10 7.27 12.61
CA LYS A 54 1.68 8.57 12.22
C LYS A 54 2.69 9.12 13.24
N HIS A 55 2.61 8.69 14.50
CA HIS A 55 3.51 9.08 15.58
C HIS A 55 4.51 7.96 15.97
N GLY A 56 4.63 6.92 15.14
CA GLY A 56 5.56 5.80 15.33
C GLY A 56 5.10 4.71 16.30
N ASP A 57 3.84 4.75 16.78
CA ASP A 57 3.25 3.66 17.56
C ASP A 57 2.43 2.73 16.65
N PHE A 58 3.03 1.59 16.31
CA PHE A 58 2.44 0.58 15.42
C PHE A 58 1.65 -0.51 16.16
N SER A 59 1.47 -0.38 17.48
CA SER A 59 0.91 -1.44 18.34
C SER A 59 -0.54 -1.85 18.01
N LEU A 60 -1.30 -0.98 17.37
CA LEU A 60 -2.70 -1.25 16.99
C LEU A 60 -2.86 -1.86 15.59
N LEU A 61 -1.82 -1.83 14.76
CA LEU A 61 -1.91 -2.35 13.39
C LEU A 61 -2.24 -3.85 13.31
N PRO A 62 -1.74 -4.73 14.19
CA PRO A 62 -2.15 -6.14 14.18
C PRO A 62 -3.66 -6.34 14.30
N GLY A 63 -4.37 -5.48 15.04
CA GLY A 63 -5.82 -5.55 15.20
C GLY A 63 -6.61 -5.30 13.92
N LEU A 64 -6.01 -4.62 12.94
CA LEU A 64 -6.66 -4.34 11.65
C LEU A 64 -6.85 -5.60 10.79
N VAL A 65 -6.09 -6.66 11.06
CA VAL A 65 -6.25 -7.95 10.37
C VAL A 65 -7.65 -8.52 10.63
N GLU A 66 -8.03 -8.61 11.90
CA GLU A 66 -9.35 -9.10 12.30
C GLU A 66 -10.46 -8.13 11.89
N LEU A 67 -10.19 -6.82 11.99
CA LEU A 67 -11.14 -5.78 11.57
C LEU A 67 -11.49 -5.88 10.08
N SER A 68 -10.54 -6.35 9.25
CA SER A 68 -10.74 -6.52 7.81
C SER A 68 -11.46 -7.83 7.42
N GLY A 69 -11.67 -8.75 8.37
CA GLY A 69 -12.29 -10.06 8.15
C GLY A 69 -13.82 -10.07 8.20
N GLY A 70 -14.45 -11.19 7.81
CA GLY A 70 -15.90 -11.40 7.93
C GLY A 70 -16.77 -10.44 7.11
N ASP A 71 -17.94 -10.08 7.67
CA ASP A 71 -18.97 -9.21 7.05
C ASP A 71 -18.63 -7.71 7.10
N THR A 72 -17.35 -7.36 7.27
CA THR A 72 -16.88 -5.97 7.27
C THR A 72 -17.24 -5.26 5.97
N HIS A 73 -17.64 -4.00 6.10
CA HIS A 73 -17.95 -3.14 4.96
C HIS A 73 -16.75 -3.06 3.99
N PRO A 74 -16.93 -3.17 2.65
CA PRO A 74 -15.82 -3.20 1.70
C PRO A 74 -14.85 -2.02 1.82
N VAL A 75 -15.36 -0.83 2.15
CA VAL A 75 -14.51 0.35 2.38
C VAL A 75 -13.61 0.17 3.61
N ASN A 76 -14.12 -0.35 4.73
CA ASN A 76 -13.31 -0.61 5.93
C ASN A 76 -12.24 -1.67 5.65
N ARG A 77 -12.60 -2.75 4.95
CA ARG A 77 -11.64 -3.78 4.52
C ARG A 77 -10.50 -3.16 3.71
N ARG A 78 -10.86 -2.30 2.75
CA ARG A 78 -9.87 -1.59 1.93
C ARG A 78 -9.00 -0.67 2.79
N LEU A 79 -9.58 0.18 3.64
CA LEU A 79 -8.83 1.08 4.54
C LEU A 79 -7.84 0.30 5.43
N CYS A 80 -8.26 -0.82 6.00
CA CYS A 80 -7.37 -1.70 6.78
C CYS A 80 -6.22 -2.25 5.92
N ALA A 81 -6.52 -2.76 4.72
CA ALA A 81 -5.50 -3.27 3.80
C ALA A 81 -4.52 -2.17 3.35
N GLU A 82 -5.02 -0.95 3.12
CA GLU A 82 -4.17 0.17 2.74
C GLU A 82 -3.17 0.50 3.85
N LEU A 83 -3.66 0.66 5.08
CA LEU A 83 -2.84 1.01 6.23
C LEU A 83 -1.89 -0.13 6.64
N LEU A 84 -2.33 -1.39 6.57
CA LEU A 84 -1.46 -2.55 6.80
C LEU A 84 -0.34 -2.64 5.74
N GLY A 85 -0.64 -2.36 4.47
CA GLY A 85 0.37 -2.34 3.42
C GLY A 85 1.41 -1.23 3.62
N ASP A 86 0.97 -0.05 4.06
CA ASP A 86 1.84 1.11 4.25
C ASP A 86 2.64 1.08 5.55
N ALA A 87 2.00 0.67 6.66
CA ALA A 87 2.55 0.81 8.02
C ALA A 87 2.67 -0.51 8.79
N GLY A 88 2.12 -1.61 8.27
CA GLY A 88 2.04 -2.88 8.98
C GLY A 88 3.41 -3.44 9.40
N PRO A 89 3.60 -3.82 10.68
CA PRO A 89 4.82 -4.47 11.16
C PRO A 89 5.12 -5.75 10.37
N THR A 90 6.38 -6.07 10.18
CA THR A 90 6.80 -7.25 9.38
C THR A 90 6.17 -8.54 9.90
N SER A 91 6.19 -8.79 11.21
CA SER A 91 5.50 -9.94 11.83
C SER A 91 4.00 -10.04 11.53
N THR A 92 3.30 -8.90 11.43
CA THR A 92 1.87 -8.87 11.09
C THR A 92 1.64 -9.23 9.63
N VAL A 93 2.44 -8.63 8.73
CA VAL A 93 2.30 -8.89 7.29
C VAL A 93 2.78 -10.30 6.91
N ASP A 94 3.82 -10.83 7.58
CA ASP A 94 4.25 -12.22 7.41
C ASP A 94 3.14 -13.20 7.84
N THR A 95 2.34 -12.88 8.87
CA THR A 95 1.17 -13.67 9.26
C THR A 95 0.11 -13.67 8.15
N LEU A 96 -0.16 -12.51 7.54
CA LEU A 96 -1.08 -12.43 6.39
C LEU A 96 -0.56 -13.22 5.19
N ALA A 97 0.74 -13.15 4.91
CA ALA A 97 1.37 -13.91 3.83
C ALA A 97 1.22 -15.43 4.05
N ALA A 98 1.46 -15.90 5.27
CA ALA A 98 1.31 -17.31 5.62
C ALA A 98 -0.14 -17.79 5.47
N ARG A 99 -1.12 -16.98 5.89
CA ARG A 99 -2.55 -17.27 5.72
C ARG A 99 -2.95 -17.28 4.25
N LEU A 100 -2.57 -16.26 3.47
CA LEU A 100 -2.85 -16.22 2.03
C LEU A 100 -2.23 -17.40 1.26
N ALA A 101 -1.10 -17.92 1.73
CA ALA A 101 -0.44 -19.07 1.13
C ALA A 101 -1.13 -20.41 1.45
N SER A 102 -1.83 -20.52 2.57
CA SER A 102 -2.32 -21.80 3.11
C SER A 102 -3.85 -21.92 3.21
N GLU A 103 -4.57 -20.81 3.25
CA GLU A 103 -6.02 -20.74 3.42
C GLU A 103 -6.72 -20.35 2.11
N ASP A 104 -7.93 -20.88 1.90
CA ASP A 104 -8.89 -20.33 0.92
C ASP A 104 -9.73 -19.25 1.61
N VAL A 105 -9.38 -17.99 1.36
CA VAL A 105 -9.96 -16.83 2.05
C VAL A 105 -11.03 -16.11 1.24
N GLY A 106 -11.41 -16.66 0.08
CA GLY A 106 -12.32 -16.01 -0.86
C GLY A 106 -11.70 -14.81 -1.59
N LEU A 107 -12.42 -14.30 -2.60
CA LEU A 107 -11.93 -13.27 -3.52
C LEU A 107 -11.56 -11.95 -2.81
N GLU A 108 -12.47 -11.44 -1.97
CA GLU A 108 -12.31 -10.14 -1.31
C GLU A 108 -11.04 -10.06 -0.45
N LEU A 109 -10.78 -11.08 0.37
CA LEU A 109 -9.56 -11.14 1.18
C LEU A 109 -8.33 -11.46 0.34
N THR A 110 -8.47 -12.26 -0.72
CA THR A 110 -7.38 -12.52 -1.68
C THR A 110 -6.89 -11.21 -2.30
N LEU A 111 -7.81 -10.37 -2.76
CA LEU A 111 -7.49 -9.05 -3.33
C LEU A 111 -6.89 -8.11 -2.28
N ALA A 112 -7.53 -8.02 -1.10
CA ALA A 112 -7.10 -7.13 -0.03
C ALA A 112 -5.70 -7.49 0.47
N TRP A 113 -5.44 -8.76 0.78
CA TRP A 113 -4.15 -9.20 1.30
C TRP A 113 -3.08 -9.24 0.20
N GLY A 114 -3.43 -9.59 -1.03
CA GLY A 114 -2.53 -9.44 -2.17
C GLY A 114 -2.05 -7.98 -2.35
N ALA A 115 -2.94 -7.02 -2.14
CA ALA A 115 -2.58 -5.60 -2.09
C ALA A 115 -1.69 -5.27 -0.89
N VAL A 116 -1.93 -5.80 0.32
CA VAL A 116 -1.03 -5.60 1.48
C VAL A 116 0.40 -6.06 1.14
N LEU A 117 0.55 -7.27 0.61
CA LEU A 117 1.86 -7.88 0.33
C LEU A 117 2.63 -7.12 -0.75
N THR A 118 1.96 -6.71 -1.83
CA THR A 118 2.57 -5.90 -2.90
C THR A 118 2.87 -4.47 -2.45
N ARG A 119 2.03 -3.87 -1.61
CA ARG A 119 2.33 -2.56 -0.99
C ARG A 119 3.57 -2.62 -0.10
N ARG A 120 3.71 -3.67 0.72
CA ARG A 120 4.94 -3.94 1.48
C ARG A 120 6.14 -4.15 0.56
N GLY A 121 5.97 -4.95 -0.50
CA GLY A 121 6.97 -5.17 -1.55
C GLY A 121 8.07 -6.16 -1.18
N LYS A 122 7.93 -6.99 -0.14
CA LYS A 122 8.94 -8.02 0.17
C LYS A 122 8.99 -9.04 -0.98
N LEU A 123 10.17 -9.27 -1.55
CA LEU A 123 10.31 -10.07 -2.77
C LEU A 123 9.80 -11.52 -2.58
N ALA A 124 10.03 -12.12 -1.42
CA ALA A 124 9.51 -13.45 -1.05
C ALA A 124 7.96 -13.52 -1.00
N ASP A 125 7.26 -12.39 -0.88
CA ASP A 125 5.80 -12.37 -0.87
C ASP A 125 5.21 -12.45 -2.30
N MET A 126 5.98 -12.12 -3.34
CA MET A 126 5.47 -12.05 -4.72
C MET A 126 5.01 -13.41 -5.26
N PRO A 127 5.73 -14.53 -5.05
CA PRO A 127 5.22 -15.86 -5.41
C PRO A 127 3.93 -16.25 -4.68
N ILE A 128 3.71 -15.75 -3.45
CA ILE A 128 2.48 -16.00 -2.69
C ILE A 128 1.31 -15.27 -3.34
N VAL A 129 1.51 -14.00 -3.72
CA VAL A 129 0.49 -13.20 -4.42
C VAL A 129 0.17 -13.81 -5.79
N LEU A 130 1.17 -14.26 -6.53
CA LEU A 130 0.99 -14.97 -7.79
C LEU A 130 0.12 -16.23 -7.60
N ALA A 131 0.49 -17.10 -6.66
CA ALA A 131 -0.28 -18.31 -6.38
C ALA A 131 -1.72 -17.99 -5.92
N ALA A 132 -1.93 -16.85 -5.25
CA ALA A 132 -3.26 -16.38 -4.88
C ALA A 132 -4.07 -15.93 -6.10
N PHE A 133 -3.47 -15.14 -7.00
CA PHE A 133 -4.07 -14.75 -8.26
C PHE A 133 -4.52 -15.95 -9.09
N GLU A 134 -3.67 -16.98 -9.22
CA GLU A 134 -3.98 -18.16 -10.04
C GLU A 134 -5.24 -18.91 -9.61
N ARG A 135 -5.58 -18.87 -8.31
CA ARG A 135 -6.82 -19.47 -7.79
C ARG A 135 -8.07 -18.72 -8.23
N VAL A 136 -7.94 -17.43 -8.53
CA VAL A 136 -9.04 -16.52 -8.87
C VAL A 136 -8.92 -15.90 -10.26
N ALA A 137 -7.97 -16.35 -11.09
CA ALA A 137 -7.63 -15.74 -12.38
C ALA A 137 -8.78 -15.72 -13.41
N THR A 138 -9.84 -16.49 -13.17
CA THR A 138 -11.06 -16.48 -14.01
C THR A 138 -12.00 -15.31 -13.72
N ILE A 139 -11.74 -14.54 -12.67
CA ILE A 139 -12.57 -13.42 -12.21
C ILE A 139 -11.88 -12.12 -12.63
N SER A 140 -12.56 -11.26 -13.38
CA SER A 140 -12.00 -10.02 -13.92
C SER A 140 -11.40 -9.10 -12.84
N ASP A 141 -12.05 -9.02 -11.68
CA ASP A 141 -11.59 -8.17 -10.58
C ASP A 141 -10.21 -8.61 -10.03
N ALA A 142 -9.81 -9.88 -10.27
CA ALA A 142 -8.51 -10.40 -9.88
C ALA A 142 -7.34 -9.86 -10.72
N GLU A 143 -7.60 -9.25 -11.88
CA GLU A 143 -6.59 -8.70 -12.79
C GLU A 143 -5.80 -7.53 -12.17
N ILE A 144 -6.27 -6.96 -11.07
CA ILE A 144 -5.51 -5.98 -10.29
C ILE A 144 -4.24 -6.56 -9.65
N LEU A 145 -4.21 -7.87 -9.37
CA LEU A 145 -3.04 -8.52 -8.75
C LEU A 145 -1.82 -8.57 -9.68
N PRO A 146 -1.94 -8.97 -10.97
CA PRO A 146 -0.90 -8.77 -11.97
C PRO A 146 -0.35 -7.34 -12.06
N VAL A 147 -1.23 -6.34 -12.03
CA VAL A 147 -0.82 -4.93 -12.05
C VAL A 147 0.04 -4.58 -10.83
N HIS A 148 -0.37 -5.02 -9.64
CA HIS A 148 0.40 -4.81 -8.42
C HIS A 148 1.74 -5.56 -8.42
N LEU A 149 1.77 -6.82 -8.87
CA LEU A 149 2.99 -7.62 -9.01
C LEU A 149 4.01 -6.92 -9.92
N SER A 150 3.55 -6.48 -11.08
CA SER A 150 4.39 -5.77 -12.04
C SER A 150 4.95 -4.48 -11.47
N GLY A 151 4.13 -3.67 -10.79
CA GLY A 151 4.59 -2.44 -10.12
C GLY A 151 5.66 -2.68 -9.04
N CYS A 152 5.70 -3.85 -8.42
CA CYS A 152 6.76 -4.23 -7.47
C CYS A 152 8.03 -4.72 -8.17
N LEU A 153 7.88 -5.52 -9.22
CA LEU A 153 8.96 -6.28 -9.83
C LEU A 153 9.71 -5.52 -10.93
N GLU A 154 9.11 -4.46 -11.49
CA GLU A 154 9.67 -3.74 -12.63
C GLU A 154 9.05 -2.35 -12.83
N THR A 155 9.65 -1.56 -13.71
CA THR A 155 9.13 -0.26 -14.14
C THR A 155 8.53 -0.29 -15.55
N GLY A 156 8.78 -1.36 -16.32
CA GLY A 156 8.32 -1.50 -17.70
C GLY A 156 6.86 -1.92 -17.85
N TYR A 157 6.26 -2.44 -16.78
CA TYR A 157 4.89 -2.95 -16.75
C TYR A 157 4.61 -4.13 -17.72
N GLU A 158 5.61 -4.93 -18.08
CA GLU A 158 5.47 -6.09 -18.96
C GLU A 158 4.64 -7.22 -18.31
N LEU A 159 4.72 -7.36 -16.99
CA LEU A 159 4.00 -8.36 -16.19
C LEU A 159 2.59 -7.90 -15.77
N CYS A 160 2.15 -6.71 -16.19
CA CYS A 160 0.92 -6.10 -15.65
C CYS A 160 -0.35 -6.71 -16.25
N ASP A 161 -0.26 -7.29 -17.45
CA ASP A 161 -1.36 -7.98 -18.11
C ASP A 161 -0.98 -9.45 -18.37
N HIS A 162 -1.61 -10.35 -17.64
CA HIS A 162 -1.40 -11.79 -17.81
C HIS A 162 -1.95 -12.32 -19.14
N GLN A 163 -2.87 -11.60 -19.80
CA GLN A 163 -3.49 -11.99 -21.06
C GLN A 163 -2.55 -11.79 -22.25
N ASP A 164 -1.50 -10.98 -22.10
CA ASP A 164 -0.44 -10.81 -23.11
C ASP A 164 0.45 -12.08 -23.26
N TYR A 165 0.27 -13.06 -22.38
CA TYR A 165 1.01 -14.32 -22.38
C TYR A 165 0.18 -15.46 -22.98
N ASP A 166 0.85 -16.41 -23.64
CA ASP A 166 0.21 -17.58 -24.26
C ASP A 166 -0.65 -18.42 -23.30
N SER A 167 -0.32 -18.41 -22.00
CA SER A 167 -1.04 -19.14 -20.95
C SER A 167 -0.71 -18.60 -19.56
N LEU A 168 -1.54 -18.94 -18.58
CA LEU A 168 -1.25 -18.68 -17.16
C LEU A 168 0.07 -19.31 -16.70
N ASP A 169 0.44 -20.49 -17.22
CA ASP A 169 1.73 -21.11 -16.90
C ASP A 169 2.90 -20.30 -17.48
N SER A 170 2.75 -19.72 -18.68
CA SER A 170 3.76 -18.83 -19.26
C SER A 170 3.92 -17.56 -18.42
N TYR A 171 2.80 -16.95 -18.03
CA TYR A 171 2.78 -15.81 -17.12
C TYR A 171 3.44 -16.11 -15.77
N ARG A 172 3.07 -17.24 -15.14
CA ARG A 172 3.69 -17.74 -13.89
C ARG A 172 5.20 -17.79 -14.01
N ASN A 173 5.70 -18.42 -15.08
CA ASN A 173 7.13 -18.58 -15.30
C ASN A 173 7.82 -17.22 -15.46
N ALA A 174 7.21 -16.26 -16.16
CA ALA A 174 7.75 -14.91 -16.30
C ALA A 174 7.90 -14.21 -14.95
N VAL A 175 6.85 -14.22 -14.12
CA VAL A 175 6.87 -13.62 -12.78
C VAL A 175 7.92 -14.30 -11.87
N LEU A 176 7.95 -15.64 -11.84
CA LEU A 176 8.91 -16.38 -11.02
C LEU A 176 10.36 -16.18 -11.47
N ASN A 177 10.61 -16.14 -12.78
CA ASN A 177 11.93 -15.83 -13.32
C ASN A 177 12.37 -14.42 -12.91
N LYS A 178 11.46 -13.43 -12.96
CA LYS A 178 11.77 -12.09 -12.50
C LYS A 178 12.09 -12.04 -11.00
N CYS A 179 11.34 -12.78 -10.19
CA CYS A 179 11.63 -12.91 -8.77
C CYS A 179 13.02 -13.53 -8.52
N ALA A 180 13.36 -14.61 -9.24
CA ALA A 180 14.66 -15.28 -9.13
C ALA A 180 15.83 -14.39 -9.61
N GLU A 181 15.64 -13.63 -10.69
CA GLU A 181 16.60 -12.63 -11.17
C GLU A 181 16.91 -11.59 -10.10
N LEU A 182 15.87 -10.99 -9.51
CA LEU A 182 16.03 -9.97 -8.46
C LEU A 182 16.66 -10.57 -7.19
N ALA A 183 16.21 -11.75 -6.76
CA ALA A 183 16.79 -12.43 -5.60
C ALA A 183 18.27 -12.76 -5.81
N GLY A 184 18.65 -13.20 -7.02
CA GLY A 184 20.05 -13.43 -7.41
C GLY A 184 20.87 -12.14 -7.42
N ARG A 185 20.30 -11.03 -7.92
CA ARG A 185 20.93 -9.70 -7.94
C ARG A 185 21.17 -9.16 -6.53
N PHE A 186 20.23 -9.36 -5.61
CA PHE A 186 20.31 -8.84 -4.24
C PHE A 186 20.93 -9.83 -3.24
N GLY A 187 21.13 -11.09 -3.63
CA GLY A 187 21.62 -12.16 -2.77
C GLY A 187 20.61 -12.67 -1.74
N THR A 188 19.35 -12.21 -1.80
CA THR A 188 18.26 -12.58 -0.90
C THR A 188 16.90 -12.23 -1.51
N ASP A 189 15.85 -12.94 -1.09
CA ASP A 189 14.45 -12.63 -1.37
C ASP A 189 13.74 -11.93 -0.19
N GLN A 190 14.44 -11.70 0.91
CA GLN A 190 13.86 -11.04 2.10
C GLN A 190 13.86 -9.50 1.99
N VAL A 191 14.39 -8.96 0.90
CA VAL A 191 14.45 -7.52 0.65
C VAL A 191 13.10 -6.98 0.18
N CYS A 192 12.74 -5.78 0.64
CA CYS A 192 11.61 -5.04 0.09
C CYS A 192 12.02 -4.33 -1.20
N VAL A 193 11.23 -4.51 -2.26
CA VAL A 193 11.46 -3.96 -3.60
C VAL A 193 10.29 -3.09 -4.03
N ASP A 194 10.59 -2.16 -4.94
CA ASP A 194 9.63 -1.30 -5.58
C ASP A 194 10.12 -0.98 -7.00
N GLY A 195 9.33 -1.36 -8.01
CA GLY A 195 9.71 -1.30 -9.42
C GLY A 195 11.01 -2.02 -9.77
N GLY A 196 11.29 -3.16 -9.12
CA GLY A 196 12.47 -3.98 -9.37
C GLY A 196 13.77 -3.49 -8.72
N GLU A 197 13.69 -2.45 -7.89
CA GLU A 197 14.82 -1.91 -7.13
C GLU A 197 14.58 -2.05 -5.63
N PRO A 198 15.64 -2.15 -4.80
CA PRO A 198 15.47 -2.13 -3.35
C PRO A 198 14.76 -0.85 -2.90
N LEU A 199 13.84 -0.99 -1.94
CA LEU A 199 13.09 0.14 -1.40
C LEU A 199 14.06 1.19 -0.86
N SER A 200 13.90 2.44 -1.29
CA SER A 200 14.70 3.58 -0.84
C SER A 200 13.88 4.84 -0.97
N VAL A 201 13.75 5.64 0.10
CA VAL A 201 13.00 6.90 0.05
C VAL A 201 13.69 7.90 -0.88
N ILE A 202 15.03 8.00 -0.82
CA ILE A 202 15.84 8.81 -1.74
C ILE A 202 15.70 8.29 -3.17
N GLY A 203 15.84 6.97 -3.37
CA GLY A 203 15.69 6.35 -4.69
C GLY A 203 14.28 6.57 -5.28
N LEU A 204 13.25 6.52 -4.44
CA LEU A 204 11.87 6.80 -4.80
C LEU A 204 11.68 8.26 -5.23
N ALA A 205 12.19 9.23 -4.47
CA ALA A 205 12.12 10.65 -4.82
C ALA A 205 12.80 10.93 -6.17
N GLN A 206 13.99 10.38 -6.39
CA GLN A 206 14.70 10.50 -7.67
C GLN A 206 13.94 9.82 -8.81
N ARG A 207 13.31 8.67 -8.56
CA ARG A 207 12.48 7.98 -9.56
C ARG A 207 11.26 8.80 -9.92
N ILE A 208 10.59 9.40 -8.94
CA ILE A 208 9.47 10.32 -9.18
C ILE A 208 9.92 11.47 -10.08
N LEU A 209 11.03 12.15 -9.75
CA LEU A 209 11.58 13.25 -10.56
C LEU A 209 11.83 12.86 -12.02
N ARG A 210 12.33 11.64 -12.28
CA ARG A 210 12.52 11.13 -13.65
C ARG A 210 11.18 10.95 -14.39
N ARG A 211 10.15 10.44 -13.68
CA ARG A 211 8.83 10.17 -14.26
C ARG A 211 7.92 11.39 -14.39
N LEU A 212 8.26 12.54 -13.79
CA LEU A 212 7.49 13.79 -13.94
C LEU A 212 7.32 14.24 -15.41
N ARG A 213 8.18 13.74 -16.30
CA ARG A 213 8.17 14.04 -17.74
C ARG A 213 7.26 13.10 -18.55
N GLU A 214 6.75 12.04 -17.93
CA GLU A 214 5.87 11.06 -18.57
C GLU A 214 4.42 11.57 -18.62
N PRO A 215 3.62 11.16 -19.62
CA PRO A 215 2.25 11.63 -19.80
C PRO A 215 1.29 11.15 -18.70
N CYS A 216 1.61 10.04 -18.02
CA CYS A 216 0.84 9.52 -16.91
C CYS A 216 1.73 9.42 -15.66
N PHE A 217 1.22 9.90 -14.53
CA PHE A 217 1.91 9.81 -13.25
C PHE A 217 1.16 8.85 -12.33
N PRO A 218 1.77 7.72 -11.92
CA PRO A 218 1.11 6.78 -11.02
C PRO A 218 1.05 7.36 -9.60
N PHE A 219 -0.17 7.55 -9.08
CA PHE A 219 -0.39 8.05 -7.71
C PHE A 219 0.28 7.18 -6.64
N GLU A 220 0.55 5.91 -6.94
CA GLU A 220 1.27 4.97 -6.09
C GLU A 220 2.66 5.46 -5.68
N LEU A 221 3.37 6.17 -6.57
CA LEU A 221 4.68 6.73 -6.23
C LEU A 221 4.54 7.87 -5.21
N ARG A 222 3.55 8.75 -5.42
CA ARG A 222 3.21 9.81 -4.48
C ARG A 222 2.77 9.24 -3.14
N ARG A 223 1.94 8.19 -3.12
CA ARG A 223 1.52 7.48 -1.91
C ARG A 223 2.74 6.95 -1.14
N ARG A 224 3.59 6.15 -1.77
CA ARG A 224 4.77 5.57 -1.11
C ARG A 224 5.69 6.65 -0.53
N PHE A 225 5.90 7.76 -1.26
CA PHE A 225 6.75 8.85 -0.80
C PHE A 225 6.12 9.61 0.38
N GLU A 226 4.84 9.99 0.27
CA GLU A 226 4.10 10.64 1.37
C GLU A 226 4.06 9.75 2.62
N CYS A 227 3.71 8.48 2.46
CA CYS A 227 3.64 7.52 3.56
C CYS A 227 5.00 7.35 4.22
N ALA A 228 6.10 7.22 3.47
CA ALA A 228 7.42 7.04 4.07
C ALA A 228 7.92 8.28 4.81
N THR A 229 7.72 9.47 4.23
CA THR A 229 8.31 10.72 4.73
C THR A 229 7.44 11.47 5.73
N GLY A 230 6.11 11.31 5.65
CA GLY A 230 5.17 12.18 6.37
C GLY A 230 5.14 13.61 5.81
N ILE A 231 5.55 13.82 4.54
CA ILE A 231 5.43 15.11 3.86
C ILE A 231 4.12 15.13 3.07
N ASP A 232 3.28 16.13 3.31
CA ASP A 232 2.01 16.32 2.59
C ASP A 232 2.26 16.60 1.10
N CYS A 233 1.87 15.63 0.26
CA CYS A 233 2.02 15.68 -1.18
C CYS A 233 0.74 16.12 -1.90
N SER A 234 -0.25 16.67 -1.20
CA SER A 234 -1.51 17.14 -1.81
C SER A 234 -1.29 18.17 -2.92
N SER A 235 -0.21 18.95 -2.86
CA SER A 235 0.17 19.91 -3.91
C SER A 235 0.54 19.27 -5.26
N PHE A 236 0.74 17.94 -5.31
CA PHE A 236 0.96 17.20 -6.55
C PHE A 236 -0.28 17.22 -7.45
N TYR A 237 -1.45 17.53 -6.90
CA TYR A 237 -2.70 17.56 -7.63
C TYR A 237 -3.47 18.84 -7.34
N HIS A 238 -4.19 19.32 -8.34
CA HIS A 238 -5.19 20.36 -8.16
C HIS A 238 -6.38 20.03 -9.06
N ASP A 239 -7.56 19.88 -8.45
CA ASP A 239 -8.76 19.37 -9.11
C ASP A 239 -8.55 18.04 -9.83
N ARG A 240 -7.86 17.10 -9.16
CA ARG A 240 -7.44 15.77 -9.69
C ARG A 240 -6.53 15.84 -10.92
N VAL A 241 -6.00 17.01 -11.25
CA VAL A 241 -5.01 17.17 -12.32
C VAL A 241 -3.62 17.20 -11.71
N PHE A 242 -2.76 16.28 -12.16
CA PHE A 242 -1.37 16.22 -11.73
C PHE A 242 -0.58 17.50 -12.07
N ARG A 243 0.30 17.92 -11.15
CA ARG A 243 1.04 19.18 -11.17
C ARG A 243 2.55 18.90 -11.07
N PRO A 244 3.22 18.61 -12.20
CA PRO A 244 4.62 18.19 -12.20
C PRO A 244 5.58 19.21 -11.58
N MET A 245 5.35 20.52 -11.76
CA MET A 245 6.25 21.55 -11.22
C MET A 245 6.22 21.62 -9.69
N GLN A 246 5.03 21.51 -9.10
CA GLN A 246 4.83 21.47 -7.65
C GLN A 246 5.46 20.21 -7.06
N ALA A 247 5.28 19.07 -7.73
CA ALA A 247 5.93 17.83 -7.34
C ALA A 247 7.47 17.95 -7.39
N SER A 248 8.03 18.52 -8.47
CA SER A 248 9.48 18.73 -8.61
C SER A 248 10.04 19.57 -7.46
N ALA A 249 9.43 20.71 -7.18
CA ALA A 249 9.89 21.63 -6.14
C ALA A 249 9.91 20.98 -4.75
N LEU A 250 8.87 20.20 -4.41
CA LEU A 250 8.79 19.50 -3.13
C LEU A 250 9.86 18.40 -3.01
N LEU A 251 10.08 17.62 -4.08
CA LEU A 251 11.05 16.53 -4.10
C LEU A 251 12.49 17.04 -4.10
N GLU A 252 12.78 18.11 -4.83
CA GLU A 252 14.09 18.79 -4.83
C GLU A 252 14.39 19.34 -3.44
N ALA A 253 13.44 20.03 -2.81
CA ALA A 253 13.60 20.52 -1.43
C ALA A 253 13.85 19.37 -0.44
N PHE A 254 13.14 18.24 -0.58
CA PHE A 254 13.41 17.05 0.22
C PHE A 254 14.83 16.51 0.01
N LEU A 255 15.29 16.38 -1.24
CA LEU A 255 16.62 15.84 -1.55
C LEU A 255 17.77 16.76 -1.11
N GLU A 256 17.51 18.07 -0.99
CA GLU A 256 18.47 19.06 -0.48
C GLU A 256 18.50 19.12 1.07
N ASP A 257 17.48 18.60 1.75
CA ASP A 257 17.41 18.55 3.21
C ASP A 257 18.37 17.48 3.77
N SER A 258 19.17 17.87 4.77
CA SER A 258 20.01 16.95 5.51
C SER A 258 19.24 15.78 6.14
N HIS A 259 17.98 15.97 6.53
CA HIS A 259 17.14 14.91 7.10
C HIS A 259 16.83 13.79 6.11
N ALA A 260 16.89 14.04 4.79
CA ALA A 260 16.70 12.98 3.81
C ALA A 260 17.76 11.86 3.93
N SER A 261 18.96 12.20 4.42
CA SER A 261 20.05 11.24 4.65
C SER A 261 19.80 10.26 5.80
N GLU A 262 18.80 10.51 6.65
CA GLU A 262 18.41 9.64 7.76
C GLU A 262 17.62 8.41 7.29
N PHE A 263 17.07 8.44 6.08
CA PHE A 263 16.32 7.33 5.49
C PHE A 263 17.25 6.25 4.93
N GLU A 264 17.43 5.19 5.71
CA GLU A 264 18.20 4.02 5.28
C GLU A 264 17.54 3.26 4.12
N SER A 265 18.37 2.85 3.15
CA SER A 265 17.94 1.97 2.07
C SER A 265 17.55 0.59 2.60
N GLY A 266 16.48 0.02 2.05
CA GLY A 266 15.94 -1.28 2.44
C GLY A 266 15.02 -1.25 3.67
N VAL A 267 14.92 -0.10 4.36
CA VAL A 267 14.09 0.05 5.56
C VAL A 267 12.73 0.66 5.18
N ARG A 268 11.66 0.12 5.75
CA ARG A 268 10.30 0.67 5.59
C ARG A 268 10.04 1.74 6.63
N TYR A 269 9.41 2.83 6.21
CA TYR A 269 9.05 3.96 7.06
C TYR A 269 7.56 4.28 6.92
N PHE A 270 6.98 4.82 7.97
CA PHE A 270 5.67 5.45 7.95
C PHE A 270 5.72 6.78 8.73
N PHE A 271 5.39 7.88 8.08
CA PHE A 271 5.46 9.24 8.60
C PHE A 271 6.82 9.57 9.24
N GLY A 272 7.91 9.15 8.60
CA GLY A 272 9.29 9.34 9.09
C GLY A 272 9.73 8.36 10.18
N HIS A 273 8.83 7.49 10.67
CA HIS A 273 9.15 6.50 11.69
C HIS A 273 9.45 5.14 11.07
N ARG A 274 10.52 4.47 11.52
CA ARG A 274 10.82 3.08 11.11
C ARG A 274 9.70 2.15 11.52
N ILE A 275 9.24 1.34 10.58
CA ILE A 275 8.28 0.27 10.86
C ILE A 275 9.05 -0.89 11.50
N PRO A 276 8.56 -1.50 12.60
CA PRO A 276 9.21 -2.64 13.22
C PRO A 276 9.30 -3.85 12.30
N ASP A 277 10.49 -4.47 12.30
CA ASP A 277 10.73 -5.81 11.77
C ASP A 277 10.07 -6.89 12.67
#